data_AF-Q185R5-F1
#
_entry.id   AF-Q185R5-F1
#
_cell.length_a   1.000
_cell.length_b   1.000
_cell.length_c   1.000
_cell.angle_alpha   90.00
_cell.angle_beta   90.00
_cell.angle_gamma   90.00
#
_symmetry.space_group_name_H-M   'P 1'
#
loop_
_entity.id
_entity.type
_entity.pdbx_description
1 polymer ?
#
loop_
_entity_poly.entity_id
_entity_poly.type
_entity_poly.pdbx_seq_one_letter_code
_entity_poly.pdbx_strand_id
1 'polypeptide(L)'
;MRYKKISSLPILVVALLITGTTTTFSLSTTNSEKTNVYLANTVSTVTKKVSDIQSSKGLVYNENIPLFINNSKIQYDDTPYHWPSNVISLTNSSEKAIMDYEITCLAYDKNGKPLELYWDAQNVAADGEVGSVGFSPAGVDYGIVTGISPVSPKSYSHTYRKMQQSPPQDIISMFEKQQGKAWVENWLKEWKQMEKEYAKQNAIAPGKNQNDAFLLFDKWKQSTGEHGVKYIISCVKQVTFNDGSVWKNSAYENWLKSFQGKEVSNSVLENYYK
;
A
#
# COMPACT_ATOMS: atom_id res chain seq x y z
N MET A 1 19.97 1.91 21.30
CA MET A 1 20.04 1.37 19.92
C MET A 1 20.68 2.42 19.01
N ARG A 2 21.76 2.08 18.30
CA ARG A 2 22.39 3.00 17.34
C ARG A 2 21.66 2.89 16.01
N TYR A 3 20.81 3.86 15.70
CA TYR A 3 20.24 4.00 14.36
C TYR A 3 21.35 4.41 13.39
N LYS A 4 21.69 3.52 12.45
CA LYS A 4 22.46 3.92 11.26
C LYS A 4 21.51 4.76 10.40
N LYS A 5 21.77 6.07 10.31
CA LYS A 5 21.17 6.94 9.29
C LYS A 5 21.50 6.33 7.93
N ILE A 6 20.50 5.75 7.26
CA ILE A 6 20.59 5.45 5.83
C ILE A 6 20.34 6.79 5.15
N SER A 7 21.43 7.34 4.63
CA SER A 7 21.47 8.63 3.96
C SER A 7 20.49 8.66 2.77
N SER A 8 19.55 9.59 2.79
CA SER A 8 18.62 9.91 1.68
C SER A 8 19.32 10.55 0.47
N LEU A 9 20.65 10.56 0.42
CA LEU A 9 21.45 11.11 -0.67
C LEU A 9 21.15 10.54 -2.08
N PRO A 10 20.81 9.26 -2.31
CA PRO A 10 20.70 8.78 -3.69
C PRO A 10 19.47 9.32 -4.43
N ILE A 11 18.40 9.73 -3.73
CA ILE A 11 17.20 10.29 -4.36
C ILE A 11 17.43 11.75 -4.78
N LEU A 12 18.22 12.51 -4.00
CA LEU A 12 18.53 13.91 -4.27
C LEU A 12 19.46 14.09 -5.49
N VAL A 13 20.34 13.12 -5.75
CA VAL A 13 21.23 13.12 -6.93
C VAL A 13 20.45 12.90 -8.24
N VAL A 14 19.37 12.14 -8.23
CA VAL A 14 18.52 11.93 -9.42
C VAL A 14 17.70 13.19 -9.75
N ALA A 15 17.24 13.94 -8.74
CA ALA A 15 16.53 15.19 -8.96
C ALA A 15 17.47 16.32 -9.45
N LEU A 16 18.68 16.43 -8.90
CA LEU A 16 19.63 17.50 -9.23
C LEU A 16 20.30 17.35 -10.61
N LEU A 17 20.38 16.14 -11.17
CA LEU A 17 21.01 15.91 -12.48
C LEU A 17 20.06 16.15 -13.67
N ILE A 18 18.76 16.31 -13.42
CA ILE A 18 17.75 16.53 -14.48
C ILE A 18 17.31 18.01 -14.56
N THR A 19 17.61 18.85 -13.57
CA THR A 19 17.26 20.30 -13.56
C THR A 19 18.14 21.16 -14.48
N GLY A 20 18.81 20.56 -15.46
CA GLY A 20 19.60 21.23 -16.48
C GLY A 20 18.85 21.59 -17.76
N THR A 21 17.51 21.68 -17.76
CA THR A 21 16.73 22.51 -18.70
C THR A 21 15.33 22.73 -18.11
N THR A 22 14.93 23.99 -17.97
CA THR A 22 13.61 24.40 -17.51
C THR A 22 12.54 24.04 -18.54
N THR A 23 11.67 23.09 -18.23
CA THR A 23 10.30 23.07 -18.75
C THR A 23 9.35 22.65 -17.63
N THR A 24 8.45 23.55 -17.26
CA THR A 24 7.32 23.28 -16.37
C THR A 24 6.37 22.32 -17.07
N PHE A 25 6.29 21.06 -16.61
CA PHE A 25 5.25 20.15 -17.07
C PHE A 25 4.06 20.20 -16.10
N SER A 26 3.01 20.89 -16.52
CA SER A 26 1.66 20.75 -15.96
C SER A 26 1.01 19.51 -16.57
N LEU A 27 0.87 18.43 -15.80
CA LEU A 27 0.18 17.23 -16.30
C LEU A 27 -1.33 17.43 -16.15
N SER A 28 -1.97 17.79 -17.26
CA SER A 28 -3.43 17.78 -17.41
C SER A 28 -3.84 16.41 -17.95
N THR A 29 -4.48 15.57 -17.15
CA THR A 29 -5.00 14.28 -17.62
C THR A 29 -6.36 14.48 -18.30
N THR A 30 -6.38 14.46 -19.63
CA THR A 30 -7.60 14.23 -20.40
C THR A 30 -7.66 12.75 -20.79
N ASN A 31 -8.69 12.06 -20.31
CA ASN A 31 -8.97 10.66 -20.66
C ASN A 31 -9.47 10.59 -22.11
N SER A 32 -8.75 9.86 -22.96
CA SER A 32 -9.25 9.40 -24.27
C SER A 32 -9.39 7.88 -24.21
N GLU A 33 -10.63 7.41 -24.08
CA GLU A 33 -10.98 6.01 -24.26
C GLU A 33 -10.85 5.64 -25.74
N LYS A 34 -10.04 4.62 -26.04
CA LYS A 34 -10.11 3.89 -27.29
C LYS A 34 -10.53 2.45 -26.99
N THR A 35 -11.80 2.17 -27.23
CA THR A 35 -12.40 0.84 -27.30
C THR A 35 -11.78 0.02 -28.42
N ASN A 36 -11.21 -1.15 -28.09
CA ASN A 36 -10.99 -2.22 -29.05
C ASN A 36 -12.00 -3.34 -28.78
N VAL A 37 -12.86 -3.55 -29.78
CA VAL A 37 -13.88 -4.60 -29.84
C VAL A 37 -13.21 -5.92 -30.17
N TYR A 38 -13.31 -6.90 -29.28
CA TYR A 38 -13.02 -8.30 -29.61
C TYR A 38 -14.33 -9.04 -29.85
N LEU A 39 -14.48 -9.55 -31.07
CA LEU A 39 -15.58 -10.40 -31.51
C LEU A 39 -15.60 -11.71 -30.72
N ALA A 40 -16.73 -11.98 -30.06
CA ALA A 40 -17.01 -13.27 -29.43
C ALA A 40 -17.58 -14.25 -30.45
N ASN A 41 -16.87 -15.35 -30.70
CA ASN A 41 -17.43 -16.49 -31.39
C ASN A 41 -18.34 -17.27 -30.43
N THR A 42 -19.62 -17.30 -30.78
CA THR A 42 -20.70 -18.09 -30.19
C THR A 42 -20.45 -19.59 -30.34
N VAL A 43 -20.51 -20.32 -29.22
CA VAL A 43 -21.01 -21.70 -29.19
C VAL A 43 -22.02 -21.81 -28.06
N SER A 44 -23.25 -22.06 -28.48
CA SER A 44 -24.44 -22.22 -27.67
C SER A 44 -24.45 -23.58 -26.95
N THR A 45 -24.80 -23.59 -25.67
CA THR A 45 -25.45 -24.76 -25.05
C THR A 45 -26.46 -24.32 -23.99
N VAL A 46 -27.72 -24.38 -24.40
CA VAL A 46 -28.95 -24.71 -23.67
C VAL A 46 -29.18 -24.07 -22.29
N THR A 47 -30.09 -23.09 -22.31
CA THR A 47 -30.88 -22.56 -21.21
C THR A 47 -31.75 -23.64 -20.56
N LYS A 48 -31.66 -23.77 -19.23
CA LYS A 48 -32.80 -24.14 -18.37
C LYS A 48 -32.98 -23.08 -17.29
N LYS A 49 -34.10 -22.37 -17.37
CA LYS A 49 -34.62 -21.49 -16.31
C LYS A 49 -34.94 -22.33 -15.06
N VAL A 50 -34.36 -21.98 -13.92
CA VAL A 50 -34.96 -22.26 -12.61
C VAL A 50 -34.83 -21.01 -11.73
N SER A 51 -35.95 -20.72 -11.09
CA SER A 51 -36.39 -19.58 -10.29
C SER A 51 -35.55 -19.23 -9.06
N ASP A 52 -35.67 -17.97 -8.68
CA ASP A 52 -35.10 -17.26 -7.53
C ASP A 52 -35.15 -18.01 -6.19
N ILE A 53 -34.00 -18.03 -5.50
CA ILE A 53 -33.78 -17.73 -4.07
C ILE A 53 -32.31 -17.28 -3.97
N GLN A 54 -32.06 -15.97 -3.80
CA GLN A 54 -30.72 -15.43 -3.58
C GLN A 54 -30.26 -15.74 -2.14
N SER A 55 -29.56 -16.86 -1.98
CA SER A 55 -28.61 -17.08 -0.89
C SER A 55 -27.24 -16.65 -1.42
N SER A 56 -26.67 -15.58 -0.86
CA SER A 56 -25.29 -15.16 -1.09
C SER A 56 -24.30 -16.23 -0.57
N LYS A 57 -24.12 -17.31 -1.33
CA LYS A 57 -23.00 -18.23 -1.18
C LYS A 57 -21.91 -17.76 -2.14
N GLY A 58 -20.75 -17.47 -1.55
CA GLY A 58 -19.60 -16.86 -2.20
C GLY A 58 -19.18 -17.58 -3.47
N LEU A 59 -18.69 -16.79 -4.42
CA LEU A 59 -17.84 -17.27 -5.50
C LEU A 59 -16.69 -18.05 -4.86
N VAL A 60 -16.66 -19.37 -5.09
CA VAL A 60 -15.56 -20.22 -4.66
C VAL A 60 -14.38 -19.92 -5.57
N TYR A 61 -13.47 -19.08 -5.09
CA TYR A 61 -12.17 -18.88 -5.73
C TYR A 61 -11.24 -20.02 -5.30
N ASN A 62 -11.01 -20.98 -6.19
CA ASN A 62 -10.11 -22.13 -5.97
C ASN A 62 -8.61 -21.76 -6.05
N GLU A 63 -8.27 -20.47 -6.05
CA GLU A 63 -6.88 -20.02 -6.06
C GLU A 63 -6.36 -19.94 -4.62
N ASN A 64 -5.33 -20.73 -4.32
CA ASN A 64 -4.66 -20.66 -3.02
C ASN A 64 -3.87 -19.34 -2.96
N ILE A 65 -4.32 -18.40 -2.11
CA ILE A 65 -3.68 -17.09 -1.94
C ILE A 65 -2.31 -17.29 -1.25
N PRO A 66 -1.19 -16.89 -1.88
CA PRO A 66 0.16 -17.16 -1.37
C PRO A 66 0.57 -16.31 -0.16
N LEU A 67 -0.13 -15.20 0.07
CA LEU A 67 0.06 -14.30 1.20
C LEU A 67 -1.26 -14.13 1.93
N PHE A 68 -1.40 -14.77 3.07
CA PHE A 68 -2.61 -14.71 3.87
C PHE A 68 -2.57 -13.51 4.81
N ILE A 69 -3.66 -12.74 4.88
CA ILE A 69 -3.82 -11.63 5.82
C ILE A 69 -4.61 -12.17 7.02
N ASN A 70 -3.93 -12.39 8.14
CA ASN A 70 -4.57 -12.86 9.37
C ASN A 70 -5.47 -11.80 9.99
N ASN A 71 -5.03 -10.53 9.94
CA ASN A 71 -5.76 -9.40 10.52
C ASN A 71 -5.16 -8.07 10.03
N SER A 72 -5.95 -7.00 10.04
CA SER A 72 -5.48 -5.62 9.92
C SER A 72 -6.17 -4.76 10.97
N LYS A 73 -5.40 -4.14 11.87
CA LYS A 73 -5.97 -3.37 13.00
C LYS A 73 -5.10 -2.20 13.40
N ILE A 74 -5.73 -1.16 13.94
CA ILE A 74 -5.03 -0.09 14.65
C ILE A 74 -4.40 -0.67 15.91
N GLN A 75 -3.10 -0.43 16.09
CA GLN A 75 -2.38 -0.65 17.34
C GLN A 75 -1.61 0.62 17.68
N TYR A 76 -1.37 0.82 18.97
CA TYR A 76 -0.65 1.97 19.49
C TYR A 76 0.68 1.49 20.06
N ASP A 77 1.75 2.26 19.88
CA ASP A 77 3.02 1.91 20.49
C ASP A 77 3.01 2.07 22.02
N ASP A 78 4.03 1.49 22.67
CA ASP A 78 4.20 1.49 24.12
C ASP A 78 4.86 2.78 24.64
N THR A 79 5.16 3.75 23.77
CA THR A 79 5.74 5.01 24.20
C THR A 79 4.68 5.88 24.88
N PRO A 80 5.06 6.90 25.67
CA PRO A 80 4.09 7.84 26.24
C PRO A 80 3.24 8.57 25.19
N TYR A 81 3.66 8.56 23.92
CA TYR A 81 2.98 9.24 22.83
C TYR A 81 1.89 8.39 22.17
N HIS A 82 1.95 7.06 22.36
CA HIS A 82 1.00 6.08 21.84
C HIS A 82 0.67 6.28 20.36
N TRP A 83 1.67 6.32 19.48
CA TRP A 83 1.41 6.58 18.07
C TRP A 83 0.64 5.43 17.40
N PRO A 84 -0.39 5.73 16.59
CA PRO A 84 -1.21 4.74 15.93
C PRO A 84 -0.53 4.19 14.67
N SER A 85 -0.63 2.88 14.48
CA SER A 85 -0.26 2.21 13.24
C SER A 85 -1.38 1.27 12.77
N ASN A 86 -1.64 1.24 11.46
CA ASN A 86 -2.29 0.11 10.82
C ASN A 86 -1.29 -1.06 10.79
N VAL A 87 -1.54 -2.08 11.62
CA VAL A 87 -0.70 -3.28 11.69
C VAL A 87 -1.40 -4.41 10.95
N ILE A 88 -0.78 -4.84 9.86
CA ILE A 88 -1.25 -5.94 9.02
C ILE A 88 -0.47 -7.20 9.43
N SER A 89 -1.18 -8.19 9.95
CA SER A 89 -0.61 -9.49 10.31
C SER A 89 -0.67 -10.42 9.10
N LEU A 90 0.50 -10.91 8.68
CA LEU A 90 0.71 -11.63 7.43
C LEU A 90 1.28 -13.02 7.69
N THR A 91 0.86 -13.98 6.86
CA THR A 91 1.47 -15.31 6.75
C THR A 91 1.80 -15.60 5.30
N ASN A 92 3.07 -15.90 5.01
CA ASN A 92 3.41 -16.51 3.72
C ASN A 92 3.01 -17.99 3.74
N SER A 93 1.88 -18.30 3.11
CA SER A 93 1.32 -19.65 3.01
C SER A 93 1.88 -20.45 1.83
N SER A 94 2.72 -19.83 1.00
CA SER A 94 3.34 -20.47 -0.15
C SER A 94 4.70 -21.09 0.18
N GLU A 95 5.21 -21.92 -0.74
CA GLU A 95 6.55 -22.51 -0.67
C GLU A 95 7.66 -21.57 -1.18
N LYS A 96 7.30 -20.35 -1.61
CA LYS A 96 8.24 -19.39 -2.22
C LYS A 96 8.40 -18.15 -1.34
N ALA A 97 9.63 -17.64 -1.26
CA ALA A 97 9.88 -16.38 -0.57
C ALA A 97 9.26 -15.19 -1.34
N ILE A 98 8.60 -14.28 -0.64
CA ILE A 98 7.90 -13.12 -1.21
C ILE A 98 8.76 -11.86 -1.00
N MET A 99 9.29 -11.31 -2.09
CA MET A 99 10.15 -10.10 -2.04
C MET A 99 9.37 -8.79 -2.07
N ASP A 100 8.21 -8.77 -2.73
CA ASP A 100 7.33 -7.61 -2.80
C ASP A 100 5.85 -8.03 -2.76
N TYR A 101 4.98 -7.13 -2.34
CA TYR A 101 3.53 -7.30 -2.38
C TYR A 101 2.85 -5.96 -2.63
N GLU A 102 1.59 -6.02 -3.05
CA GLU A 102 0.66 -4.91 -2.99
C GLU A 102 -0.58 -5.35 -2.19
N ILE A 103 -0.86 -4.64 -1.09
CA ILE A 103 -2.02 -4.89 -0.23
C ILE A 103 -2.84 -3.60 -0.13
N THR A 104 -4.09 -3.67 -0.55
CA THR A 104 -5.01 -2.53 -0.46
C THR A 104 -5.83 -2.61 0.81
N CYS A 105 -5.92 -1.49 1.52
CA CYS A 105 -6.73 -1.33 2.74
C CYS A 105 -7.89 -0.36 2.50
N LEU A 106 -9.00 -0.62 3.20
CA LEU A 106 -10.18 0.24 3.30
C LEU A 106 -10.52 0.45 4.78
N ALA A 107 -10.95 1.66 5.14
CA ALA A 107 -11.23 2.04 6.53
C ALA A 107 -12.70 2.36 6.75
N TYR A 108 -13.20 2.02 7.95
CA TYR A 108 -14.59 2.22 8.36
C TYR A 108 -14.68 2.78 9.77
N ASP A 109 -15.70 3.60 10.00
CA ASP A 109 -16.08 4.05 11.33
C ASP A 109 -16.79 2.93 12.13
N LYS A 110 -17.17 3.23 13.37
CA LYS A 110 -17.86 2.28 14.25
C LYS A 110 -19.25 1.83 13.76
N ASN A 111 -19.85 2.57 12.83
CA ASN A 111 -21.17 2.28 12.26
C ASN A 111 -21.05 1.62 10.87
N GLY A 112 -19.84 1.29 10.42
CA GLY A 112 -19.61 0.69 9.11
C GLY A 112 -19.67 1.67 7.94
N LYS A 113 -19.59 2.98 8.20
CA LYS A 113 -19.48 3.99 7.14
C LYS A 113 -18.04 4.07 6.63
N PRO A 114 -17.82 4.08 5.31
CA PRO A 114 -16.49 4.13 4.72
C PRO A 114 -15.86 5.50 4.99
N LEU A 115 -14.55 5.52 5.20
CA LEU A 115 -13.78 6.73 5.50
C LEU A 115 -12.76 7.01 4.41
N GLU A 116 -12.76 8.23 3.89
CA GLU A 116 -11.62 8.76 3.14
C GLU A 116 -10.55 9.25 4.12
N LEU A 117 -9.31 8.81 3.90
CA LEU A 117 -8.17 9.13 4.76
C LEU A 117 -7.01 9.71 3.95
N TYR A 118 -6.17 10.49 4.63
CA TYR A 118 -4.77 10.69 4.25
C TYR A 118 -3.93 9.53 4.83
N TRP A 119 -3.95 8.39 4.13
CA TRP A 119 -3.45 7.10 4.62
C TRP A 119 -1.97 7.05 4.99
N ASP A 120 -1.15 7.85 4.33
CA ASP A 120 0.31 7.93 4.48
C ASP A 120 0.77 9.32 4.94
N ALA A 121 -0.13 10.08 5.58
CA ALA A 121 0.22 11.37 6.15
C ALA A 121 1.32 11.25 7.20
N GLN A 122 2.23 12.22 7.20
CA GLN A 122 3.30 12.34 8.19
C GLN A 122 2.82 13.16 9.39
N ASN A 123 3.37 12.92 10.58
CA ASN A 123 3.14 13.74 11.77
C ASN A 123 3.80 15.12 11.63
N VAL A 124 3.20 16.13 12.25
CA VAL A 124 3.75 17.50 12.34
C VAL A 124 3.94 17.88 13.81
N ALA A 125 5.15 18.30 14.18
CA ALA A 125 5.50 18.77 15.51
C ALA A 125 5.19 20.27 15.72
N ALA A 126 5.31 20.75 16.95
CA ALA A 126 4.96 22.11 17.33
C ALA A 126 5.78 23.20 16.63
N ASP A 127 7.01 22.90 16.22
CA ASP A 127 7.88 23.78 15.45
C ASP A 127 7.70 23.65 13.92
N GLY A 128 6.71 22.87 13.48
CA GLY A 128 6.43 22.62 12.07
C GLY A 128 7.26 21.51 11.43
N GLU A 129 8.13 20.84 12.20
CA GLU A 129 8.91 19.71 11.71
C GLU A 129 7.97 18.55 11.28
N VAL A 130 8.26 17.95 10.12
CA VAL A 130 7.42 16.90 9.52
C VAL A 130 8.14 15.55 9.54
N GLY A 131 7.48 14.51 10.03
CA GLY A 131 7.95 13.12 9.94
C GLY A 131 9.11 12.75 10.89
N SER A 132 9.47 13.65 11.79
CA SER A 132 10.53 13.42 12.79
C SER A 132 9.98 12.75 14.06
N VAL A 133 10.86 12.07 14.79
CA VAL A 133 10.59 11.40 16.08
C VAL A 133 11.71 11.71 17.07
N GLY A 134 11.41 11.74 18.38
CA GLY A 134 12.35 12.09 19.42
C GLY A 134 12.32 13.58 19.75
N PHE A 135 13.48 14.22 19.91
CA PHE A 135 13.57 15.64 20.25
C PHE A 135 14.40 16.40 19.23
N SER A 136 14.00 17.65 18.96
CA SER A 136 14.81 18.59 18.18
C SER A 136 16.09 18.99 18.92
N PRO A 137 17.11 19.51 18.22
CA PRO A 137 18.28 20.09 18.88
C PRO A 137 17.95 21.26 19.83
N ALA A 138 16.81 21.93 19.62
CA ALA A 138 16.32 23.01 20.47
C ALA A 138 15.41 22.52 21.61
N GLY A 139 15.19 21.21 21.74
CA GLY A 139 14.40 20.60 22.81
C GLY A 139 12.90 20.48 22.53
N VAL A 140 12.46 20.65 21.27
CA VAL A 140 11.06 20.41 20.89
C VAL A 140 10.78 18.91 20.88
N ASP A 141 9.72 18.47 21.54
CA ASP A 141 9.30 17.07 21.57
C ASP A 141 8.51 16.71 20.29
N TYR A 142 9.12 15.92 19.42
CA TYR A 142 8.49 15.46 18.18
C TYR A 142 7.49 14.33 18.39
N GLY A 143 7.47 13.70 19.56
CA GLY A 143 6.45 12.71 19.92
C GLY A 143 5.06 13.34 20.08
N ILE A 144 4.98 14.65 20.35
CA ILE A 144 3.71 15.39 20.39
C ILE A 144 3.29 15.78 18.98
N VAL A 145 2.21 15.16 18.49
CA VAL A 145 1.68 15.38 17.14
C VAL A 145 0.66 16.51 17.18
N THR A 146 1.01 17.65 16.60
CA THR A 146 0.16 18.86 16.55
C THR A 146 -0.71 18.94 15.29
N GLY A 147 -0.36 18.17 14.26
CA GLY A 147 -1.08 18.09 13.01
C GLY A 147 -0.56 16.97 12.12
N ILE A 148 -1.07 16.91 10.89
CA ILE A 148 -0.65 15.96 9.87
C ILE A 148 -0.25 16.69 8.58
N SER A 149 0.68 16.11 7.84
CA SER A 149 1.11 16.57 6.52
C SER A 149 0.77 15.49 5.48
N PRO A 150 -0.25 15.71 4.62
CA PRO A 150 -0.63 14.76 3.57
C PRO A 150 0.50 14.43 2.61
N VAL A 151 0.62 13.15 2.24
CA VAL A 151 1.57 12.69 1.20
C VAL A 151 0.79 12.29 -0.05
N SER A 152 0.01 11.22 0.02
CA SER A 152 -0.94 10.87 -1.04
C SER A 152 -2.24 11.66 -0.94
N PRO A 153 -2.98 11.84 -2.06
CA PRO A 153 -4.32 12.41 -2.03
C PRO A 153 -5.24 11.65 -1.08
N LYS A 154 -6.20 12.36 -0.49
CA LYS A 154 -7.24 11.76 0.34
C LYS A 154 -8.03 10.73 -0.47
N SER A 155 -8.23 9.55 0.08
CA SER A 155 -8.84 8.42 -0.65
C SER A 155 -9.52 7.43 0.29
N TYR A 156 -10.54 6.73 -0.18
CA TYR A 156 -11.14 5.58 0.52
C TYR A 156 -10.18 4.38 0.63
N SER A 157 -9.20 4.30 -0.24
CA SER A 157 -8.27 3.18 -0.31
C SER A 157 -6.81 3.64 -0.37
N HIS A 158 -5.94 2.77 0.14
CA HIS A 158 -4.50 2.89 -0.04
C HIS A 158 -3.87 1.52 -0.24
N THR A 159 -2.93 1.45 -1.18
CA THR A 159 -2.19 0.22 -1.51
C THR A 159 -0.80 0.32 -0.93
N TYR A 160 -0.56 -0.41 0.15
CA TYR A 160 0.77 -0.55 0.72
C TYR A 160 1.62 -1.50 -0.13
N ARG A 161 2.85 -1.08 -0.39
CA ARG A 161 3.85 -1.88 -1.09
C ARG A 161 5.00 -2.23 -0.15
N LYS A 162 5.47 -3.48 -0.16
CA LYS A 162 6.57 -3.89 0.72
C LYS A 162 7.86 -3.13 0.41
N MET A 163 8.15 -2.94 -0.88
CA MET A 163 9.30 -2.16 -1.33
C MET A 163 9.01 -0.65 -1.44
N GLN A 164 8.24 -0.07 -0.51
CA GLN A 164 7.84 1.36 -0.56
C GLN A 164 9.03 2.33 -0.73
N GLN A 165 10.20 1.99 -0.17
CA GLN A 165 11.43 2.78 -0.29
C GLN A 165 12.04 2.80 -1.70
N SER A 166 11.69 1.83 -2.54
CA SER A 166 12.13 1.75 -3.93
C SER A 166 11.09 2.43 -4.82
N PRO A 167 11.46 3.09 -5.93
CA PRO A 167 10.46 3.53 -6.90
C PRO A 167 9.72 2.33 -7.53
N PRO A 168 8.42 2.47 -7.88
CA PRO A 168 7.69 1.46 -8.63
C PRO A 168 8.36 1.14 -9.98
N GLN A 169 8.19 -0.09 -10.48
CA GLN A 169 8.83 -0.54 -11.73
C GLN A 169 8.45 0.34 -12.93
N ASP A 170 7.21 0.83 -13.01
CA ASP A 170 6.78 1.72 -14.10
C ASP A 170 7.58 3.02 -14.13
N ILE A 171 7.88 3.59 -12.95
CA ILE A 171 8.73 4.79 -12.83
C ILE A 171 10.16 4.48 -13.24
N ILE A 172 10.70 3.33 -12.80
CA ILE A 172 12.04 2.90 -13.20
C ILE A 172 12.13 2.74 -14.72
N SER A 173 11.12 2.14 -15.35
CA SER A 173 11.07 1.98 -16.80
C SER A 173 10.84 3.29 -17.56
N MET A 174 10.26 4.32 -16.93
CA MET A 174 10.25 5.67 -17.50
C MET A 174 11.65 6.27 -17.54
N PHE A 175 12.47 6.06 -16.50
CA PHE A 175 13.87 6.53 -16.49
C PHE A 175 14.74 5.81 -17.52
N GLU A 176 14.53 4.52 -17.77
CA GLU A 176 15.25 3.76 -18.80
C GLU A 176 14.98 4.28 -20.22
N LYS A 177 13.82 4.89 -20.47
CA LYS A 177 13.43 5.42 -21.78
C LYS A 177 13.94 6.85 -22.01
N GLN A 178 14.47 7.51 -20.98
CA GLN A 178 15.05 8.84 -21.13
C GLN A 178 16.40 8.74 -21.84
N GLN A 179 16.62 9.62 -22.82
CA GLN A 179 17.90 9.66 -23.53
C GLN A 179 18.99 10.14 -22.57
N GLY A 180 19.91 9.25 -22.23
CA GLY A 180 20.99 9.52 -21.27
C GLY A 180 22.38 9.30 -21.87
N LYS A 181 23.41 9.56 -21.05
CA LYS A 181 24.76 9.08 -21.35
C LYS A 181 24.83 7.59 -21.00
N ALA A 182 25.58 6.79 -21.76
CA ALA A 182 25.71 5.34 -21.51
C ALA A 182 26.15 4.98 -20.08
N TRP A 183 26.93 5.83 -19.41
CA TRP A 183 27.32 5.60 -18.01
C TRP A 183 26.15 5.75 -17.02
N VAL A 184 25.16 6.59 -17.34
CA VAL A 184 23.94 6.77 -16.52
C VAL A 184 23.07 5.53 -16.62
N GLU A 185 22.92 4.97 -17.83
CA GLU A 185 22.19 3.71 -18.05
C GLU A 185 22.85 2.54 -17.33
N ASN A 186 24.18 2.44 -17.40
CA ASN A 186 24.94 1.41 -16.68
C ASN A 186 24.80 1.55 -15.16
N TRP A 187 24.92 2.76 -14.62
CA TRP A 187 24.70 3.02 -13.20
C TRP A 187 23.28 2.64 -12.76
N LEU A 188 22.26 2.99 -13.55
CA LEU A 188 20.87 2.63 -13.28
C LEU A 188 20.69 1.11 -13.26
N LYS A 189 21.31 0.38 -14.19
CA LYS A 189 21.27 -1.09 -14.23
C LYS A 189 21.87 -1.73 -12.99
N GLU A 190 23.05 -1.25 -12.55
CA GLU A 190 23.70 -1.74 -11.32
C GLU A 190 22.85 -1.44 -10.09
N TRP A 191 22.31 -0.23 -9.99
CA TRP A 191 21.42 0.17 -8.91
C TRP A 191 20.16 -0.71 -8.85
N LYS A 192 19.52 -0.99 -9.99
CA LYS A 192 18.34 -1.88 -10.08
C LYS A 192 18.66 -3.29 -9.59
N GLN A 193 19.83 -3.81 -9.96
CA GLN A 193 20.26 -5.14 -9.54
C GLN A 193 20.49 -5.18 -8.02
N MET A 194 21.12 -4.15 -7.46
CA MET A 194 21.33 -4.03 -6.01
C MET A 194 20.02 -3.94 -5.23
N GLU A 195 19.05 -3.14 -5.70
CA GLU A 195 17.71 -3.05 -5.10
C GLU A 195 16.98 -4.40 -5.14
N LYS A 196 17.08 -5.12 -6.25
CA LYS A 196 16.48 -6.46 -6.39
C LYS A 196 17.09 -7.45 -5.40
N GLU A 197 18.42 -7.47 -5.27
CA GLU A 197 19.10 -8.37 -4.33
C GLU A 197 18.81 -7.99 -2.88
N TYR A 198 18.76 -6.69 -2.55
CA TYR A 198 18.34 -6.23 -1.24
C TYR A 198 16.92 -6.68 -0.90
N ALA A 199 15.97 -6.55 -1.84
CA ALA A 199 14.59 -6.98 -1.64
C ALA A 199 14.46 -8.50 -1.46
N LYS A 200 15.23 -9.30 -2.21
CA LYS A 200 15.29 -10.76 -2.03
C LYS A 200 15.82 -11.17 -0.66
N GLN A 201 16.85 -10.48 -0.17
CA GLN A 201 17.43 -10.73 1.16
C GLN A 201 16.45 -10.41 2.29
N ASN A 202 15.57 -9.44 2.08
CA ASN A 202 14.54 -9.04 3.03
C ASN A 202 13.15 -9.65 2.72
N ALA A 203 13.09 -10.73 1.93
CA ALA A 203 11.86 -11.38 1.54
C ALA A 203 11.19 -12.11 2.73
N ILE A 204 9.86 -12.24 2.66
CA ILE A 204 9.08 -13.02 3.63
C ILE A 204 9.29 -14.50 3.30
N ALA A 205 9.99 -15.23 4.16
CA ALA A 205 10.26 -16.65 3.97
C ALA A 205 8.98 -17.51 3.95
N PRO A 206 8.99 -18.69 3.28
CA PRO A 206 7.89 -19.64 3.35
C PRO A 206 7.48 -19.98 4.78
N GLY A 207 6.17 -20.03 5.06
CA GLY A 207 5.62 -20.31 6.40
C GLY A 207 5.82 -19.19 7.44
N LYS A 208 6.47 -18.07 7.09
CA LYS A 208 6.75 -17.00 8.04
C LYS A 208 5.47 -16.22 8.38
N ASN A 209 5.26 -16.03 9.68
CA ASN A 209 4.33 -15.05 10.23
C ASN A 209 5.08 -13.77 10.60
N GLN A 210 4.55 -12.61 10.22
CA GLN A 210 5.07 -11.30 10.62
C GLN A 210 3.99 -10.23 10.63
N ASN A 211 4.30 -9.10 11.26
CA ASN A 211 3.46 -7.91 11.24
C ASN A 211 4.18 -6.82 10.44
N ASP A 212 3.48 -6.25 9.47
CA ASP A 212 3.93 -5.08 8.74
C ASP A 212 3.08 -3.89 9.21
N ALA A 213 3.73 -2.85 9.72
CA ALA A 213 3.08 -1.73 10.41
C ALA A 213 3.31 -0.42 9.67
N PHE A 214 2.24 0.34 9.47
CA PHE A 214 2.25 1.64 8.80
C PHE A 214 1.60 2.67 9.71
N LEU A 215 2.29 3.78 10.01
CA LEU A 215 1.73 4.86 10.82
C LEU A 215 0.43 5.37 10.18
N LEU A 216 -0.58 5.64 11.01
CA LEU A 216 -1.88 6.13 10.55
C LEU A 216 -2.38 7.26 11.45
N PHE A 217 -1.86 8.47 11.21
CA PHE A 217 -2.19 9.64 12.05
C PHE A 217 -3.54 10.28 11.73
N ASP A 218 -4.04 10.16 10.50
CA ASP A 218 -5.32 10.78 10.14
C ASP A 218 -6.47 10.19 10.98
N LYS A 219 -7.37 11.07 11.45
CA LYS A 219 -8.48 10.75 12.37
C LYS A 219 -8.07 10.28 13.77
N TRP A 220 -6.80 10.36 14.15
CA TRP A 220 -6.36 10.12 15.52
C TRP A 220 -6.26 11.41 16.33
N LYS A 221 -6.65 11.36 17.60
CA LYS A 221 -6.50 12.44 18.56
C LYS A 221 -5.63 11.99 19.72
N GLN A 222 -4.36 12.43 19.71
CA GLN A 222 -3.35 12.03 20.69
C GLN A 222 -3.78 12.29 22.15
N SER A 223 -4.39 13.43 22.44
CA SER A 223 -4.78 13.81 23.82
C SER A 223 -5.80 12.87 24.46
N THR A 224 -6.54 12.09 23.66
CA THR A 224 -7.58 11.16 24.14
C THR A 224 -7.29 9.71 23.77
N GLY A 225 -6.33 9.44 22.89
CA GLY A 225 -6.11 8.12 22.28
C GLY A 225 -7.18 7.69 21.26
N GLU A 226 -8.31 8.41 21.16
CA GLU A 226 -9.39 8.11 20.24
C GLU A 226 -8.93 8.12 18.77
N HIS A 227 -9.45 7.17 17.99
CA HIS A 227 -9.25 7.10 16.56
C HIS A 227 -10.59 6.92 15.85
N GLY A 228 -10.88 7.77 14.86
CA GLY A 228 -12.13 7.69 14.10
C GLY A 228 -12.27 6.42 13.24
N VAL A 229 -11.16 5.71 12.99
CA VAL A 229 -11.14 4.44 12.27
C VAL A 229 -11.37 3.31 13.27
N LYS A 230 -12.45 2.55 13.10
CA LYS A 230 -12.79 1.42 13.98
C LYS A 230 -12.44 0.08 13.36
N TYR A 231 -12.56 -0.04 12.05
CA TYR A 231 -12.27 -1.26 11.30
C TYR A 231 -11.40 -0.94 10.08
N ILE A 232 -10.44 -1.81 9.81
CA ILE A 232 -9.68 -1.83 8.57
C ILE A 232 -9.89 -3.21 7.96
N ILE A 233 -10.28 -3.25 6.69
CA ILE A 233 -10.30 -4.48 5.90
C ILE A 233 -9.27 -4.38 4.79
N SER A 234 -8.67 -5.51 4.43
CA SER A 234 -7.55 -5.55 3.49
C SER A 234 -7.71 -6.68 2.48
N CYS A 235 -7.08 -6.51 1.32
CA CYS A 235 -7.01 -7.51 0.28
C CYS A 235 -5.65 -7.46 -0.40
N VAL A 236 -5.04 -8.64 -0.60
CA VAL A 236 -3.82 -8.75 -1.42
C VAL A 236 -4.21 -8.52 -2.88
N LYS A 237 -3.56 -7.56 -3.54
CA LYS A 237 -3.70 -7.29 -4.97
C LYS A 237 -2.77 -8.19 -5.79
N GLN A 238 -1.50 -8.25 -5.40
CA GLN A 238 -0.49 -9.09 -6.05
C GLN A 238 0.72 -9.35 -5.12
N VAL A 239 1.50 -10.38 -5.42
CA VAL A 239 2.80 -10.66 -4.79
C VAL A 239 3.85 -10.97 -5.84
N THR A 240 5.10 -10.61 -5.52
CA THR A 240 6.28 -10.93 -6.33
C THR A 240 7.21 -11.84 -5.52
N PHE A 241 7.57 -12.98 -6.09
CA PHE A 241 8.46 -13.96 -5.45
C PHE A 241 9.93 -13.69 -5.78
N ASN A 242 10.86 -14.30 -5.03
CA ASN A 242 12.31 -14.15 -5.24
C ASN A 242 12.80 -14.58 -6.63
N ASP A 243 12.11 -15.51 -7.29
CA ASP A 243 12.39 -15.94 -8.67
C ASP A 243 11.93 -14.90 -9.71
N GLY A 244 11.23 -13.84 -9.29
CA GLY A 244 10.65 -12.79 -10.12
C GLY A 244 9.27 -13.12 -10.67
N SER A 245 8.71 -14.30 -10.37
CA SER A 245 7.33 -14.62 -10.72
C SER A 245 6.34 -13.75 -9.94
N VAL A 246 5.24 -13.37 -10.59
CA VAL A 246 4.21 -12.51 -10.01
C VAL A 246 2.89 -13.28 -9.97
N TRP A 247 2.28 -13.33 -8.79
CA TRP A 247 0.91 -13.80 -8.62
C TRP A 247 -0.02 -12.60 -8.46
N LYS A 248 -1.16 -12.60 -9.14
CA LYS A 248 -2.19 -11.56 -9.06
C LYS A 248 -3.49 -12.16 -8.54
N ASN A 249 -4.15 -11.45 -7.64
CA ASN A 249 -5.42 -11.90 -7.09
C ASN A 249 -6.55 -11.64 -8.10
N SER A 250 -7.10 -12.69 -8.69
CA SER A 250 -8.19 -12.62 -9.66
C SER A 250 -9.49 -12.03 -9.07
N ALA A 251 -9.68 -12.09 -7.76
CA ALA A 251 -10.84 -11.55 -7.05
C ALA A 251 -10.69 -10.08 -6.64
N TYR A 252 -9.51 -9.48 -6.79
CA TYR A 252 -9.19 -8.15 -6.25
C TYR A 252 -10.13 -7.05 -6.76
N GLU A 253 -10.38 -6.99 -8.08
CA GLU A 253 -11.23 -5.94 -8.65
C GLU A 253 -12.69 -6.04 -8.17
N ASN A 254 -13.19 -7.28 -8.01
CA ASN A 254 -14.53 -7.51 -7.47
C ASN A 254 -14.61 -7.11 -5.99
N TRP A 255 -13.58 -7.43 -5.21
CA TRP A 255 -13.48 -7.00 -3.81
C TRP A 255 -13.48 -5.48 -3.71
N LEU A 256 -12.61 -4.80 -4.46
CA LEU A 256 -12.47 -3.34 -4.41
C LEU A 256 -13.78 -2.66 -4.80
N LYS A 257 -14.43 -3.12 -5.89
CA LYS A 257 -15.72 -2.61 -6.34
C LYS A 257 -16.83 -2.84 -5.32
N SER A 258 -16.78 -3.91 -4.53
CA SER A 258 -17.82 -4.26 -3.56
C SER A 258 -17.73 -3.46 -2.26
N PHE A 259 -16.52 -3.06 -1.86
CA PHE A 259 -16.28 -2.44 -0.56
C PHE A 259 -15.91 -0.95 -0.62
N GLN A 260 -15.11 -0.52 -1.60
CA GLN A 260 -14.58 0.84 -1.63
C GLN A 260 -15.71 1.88 -1.70
N GLY A 261 -15.72 2.82 -0.74
CA GLY A 261 -16.70 3.91 -0.68
C GLY A 261 -18.14 3.45 -0.40
N LYS A 262 -18.34 2.21 0.06
CA LYS A 262 -19.67 1.65 0.34
C LYS A 262 -19.82 1.30 1.80
N GLU A 263 -21.00 1.55 2.37
CA GLU A 263 -21.35 1.15 3.73
C GLU A 263 -21.39 -0.38 3.87
N VAL A 264 -20.90 -0.88 5.01
CA VAL A 264 -20.79 -2.32 5.29
C VAL A 264 -21.38 -2.59 6.66
N SER A 265 -22.19 -3.65 6.78
CA SER A 265 -22.77 -4.01 8.08
C SER A 265 -21.70 -4.36 9.12
N ASN A 266 -21.92 -4.00 10.39
CA ASN A 266 -21.02 -4.34 11.49
C ASN A 266 -20.75 -5.85 11.59
N SER A 267 -21.76 -6.70 11.31
CA SER A 267 -21.58 -8.16 11.32
C SER A 267 -20.53 -8.64 10.32
N VAL A 268 -20.42 -7.99 9.15
CA VAL A 268 -19.39 -8.31 8.17
C VAL A 268 -18.03 -7.82 8.65
N LEU A 269 -17.94 -6.58 9.16
CA LEU A 269 -16.68 -5.99 9.60
C LEU A 269 -16.08 -6.69 10.84
N GLU A 270 -16.91 -7.05 11.82
CA GLU A 270 -16.47 -7.71 13.05
C GLU A 270 -16.03 -9.16 12.86
N ASN A 271 -16.48 -9.80 11.77
CA ASN A 271 -16.17 -11.18 11.43
C ASN A 271 -15.35 -11.28 10.15
N TYR A 272 -14.80 -10.16 9.64
CA TYR A 272 -14.08 -10.13 8.37
C TYR A 272 -12.84 -11.05 8.34
N TYR A 273 -12.17 -11.19 9.50
CA TYR A 273 -10.95 -12.00 9.67
C TYR A 273 -11.19 -13.25 10.55
N LYS A 274 -12.43 -13.73 10.68
CA LYS A 274 -12.75 -14.91 11.50
C LYS A 274 -13.07 -16.13 10.64
#